data_AF-A0A2V7WD84-F1
#
_entry.id   AF-A0A2V7WD84-F1
#
_cell.length_a   1.000
_cell.length_b   1.000
_cell.length_c   1.000
_cell.angle_alpha   90.00
_cell.angle_beta   90.00
_cell.angle_gamma   90.00
#
_symmetry.space_group_name_H-M   'P 1'
#
loop_
_entity.id
_entity.type
_entity.pdbx_description
1 polymer ?
#
loop_
_entity_poly.entity_id
_entity_poly.type
_entity_poly.pdbx_seq_one_letter_code
_entity_poly.pdbx_strand_id
1 'polypeptide(L)'
;MSERTQITLDPELQKRARRKAADLGISFAEYIRRLVARDVSAPRKLNDPSVLFALGASGGSDVAQEKDEMVGRAFAAARGRRRLKRS
;
A
#
# COMPACT_ATOMS: atom_id res chain seq x y z
N MET A 1 -14.00 24.66 -22.88
CA MET A 1 -12.90 25.32 -23.60
C MET A 1 -11.64 24.49 -23.42
N SER A 2 -10.80 24.33 -24.44
CA SER A 2 -9.52 23.61 -24.31
C SER A 2 -8.36 24.58 -24.47
N GLU A 3 -7.43 24.57 -23.53
CA GLU A 3 -6.19 25.33 -23.62
C GLU A 3 -5.10 24.50 -24.29
N ARG A 4 -4.25 25.15 -25.11
CA ARG A 4 -3.14 24.49 -25.80
C ARG A 4 -1.90 24.56 -24.93
N THR A 5 -1.36 23.40 -24.59
CA THR A 5 -0.08 23.28 -23.86
C THR A 5 0.90 22.44 -24.67
N GLN A 6 2.15 22.90 -24.77
CA GLN A 6 3.24 22.12 -25.37
C GLN A 6 4.04 21.45 -24.27
N ILE A 7 4.23 20.14 -24.40
CA ILE A 7 4.96 19.31 -23.43
C ILE A 7 5.99 18.50 -24.20
N THR A 8 7.25 18.60 -23.78
CA THR A 8 8.33 17.76 -24.32
C THR A 8 8.39 16.46 -23.54
N LEU A 9 8.42 15.34 -24.26
CA LEU A 9 8.60 14.02 -23.69
C LEU A 9 9.89 13.42 -24.20
N ASP A 10 10.54 12.62 -23.36
CA ASP A 10 11.58 11.72 -23.82
C ASP A 10 11.06 10.88 -25.02
N PRO A 11 11.85 10.74 -26.11
CA PRO A 11 11.39 10.03 -27.32
C PRO A 11 10.92 8.60 -27.06
N GLU A 12 11.60 7.86 -26.19
CA GLU A 12 11.23 6.48 -25.86
C GLU A 12 9.98 6.41 -24.99
N LEU A 13 9.80 7.38 -24.08
CA LEU A 13 8.54 7.54 -23.35
C LEU A 13 7.38 7.85 -24.32
N GLN A 14 7.56 8.78 -25.26
CA GLN A 14 6.55 9.12 -26.26
C GLN A 14 6.18 7.90 -27.11
N LYS A 15 7.16 7.12 -27.56
CA LYS A 15 6.94 5.90 -28.35
C LYS A 15 6.13 4.86 -27.58
N ARG A 16 6.50 4.60 -26.32
CA ARG A 16 5.76 3.67 -25.43
C ARG A 16 4.33 4.13 -25.19
N ALA A 17 4.14 5.42 -24.93
CA ALA A 17 2.80 5.97 -24.69
C ALA A 17 1.92 5.93 -25.96
N ARG A 18 2.50 6.15 -27.15
CA ARG A 18 1.78 5.99 -28.43
C ARG A 18 1.37 4.54 -28.68
N ARG A 19 2.25 3.57 -28.42
CA ARG A 19 1.89 2.14 -28.50
C ARG A 19 0.73 1.81 -27.57
N LYS A 20 0.83 2.20 -26.30
CA LYS A 20 -0.24 1.98 -25.33
C LYS A 20 -1.57 2.64 -25.72
N ALA A 21 -1.52 3.83 -26.32
CA ALA A 21 -2.72 4.48 -26.85
C ALA A 21 -3.34 3.66 -28.01
N ALA A 22 -2.50 3.14 -28.92
CA ALA A 22 -2.94 2.28 -30.01
C ALA A 22 -3.53 0.96 -29.51
N ASP A 23 -2.91 0.32 -28.51
CA ASP A 23 -3.43 -0.91 -27.88
C ASP A 23 -4.80 -0.68 -27.23
N LEU A 24 -5.06 0.54 -26.75
CA LEU A 24 -6.34 0.97 -26.18
C LEU A 24 -7.35 1.47 -27.24
N GLY A 25 -6.97 1.54 -28.52
CA GLY A 25 -7.82 2.05 -29.60
C GLY A 25 -8.14 3.54 -29.50
N ILE A 26 -7.31 4.33 -28.82
CA ILE A 26 -7.53 5.77 -28.61
C ILE A 26 -6.38 6.62 -29.15
N SER A 27 -6.65 7.90 -29.41
CA SER A 27 -5.60 8.84 -29.80
C SER A 27 -4.59 9.06 -28.67
N PHE A 28 -3.35 9.41 -29.03
CA PHE A 28 -2.31 9.75 -28.06
C PHE A 28 -2.73 10.91 -27.13
N ALA A 29 -3.37 11.94 -27.67
CA ALA A 29 -3.85 13.07 -26.87
C ALA A 29 -4.93 12.63 -25.86
N GLU A 30 -5.81 11.71 -26.25
CA GLU A 30 -6.82 11.16 -25.35
C GLU A 30 -6.21 10.29 -24.26
N TYR A 31 -5.20 9.50 -24.60
CA TYR A 31 -4.44 8.73 -23.62
C TYR A 31 -3.81 9.65 -22.55
N ILE A 32 -3.18 10.76 -22.97
CA ILE A 32 -2.59 11.72 -22.04
C ILE A 32 -3.67 12.41 -21.18
N ARG A 33 -4.78 12.85 -21.78
CA ARG A 33 -5.90 13.45 -21.01
C ARG A 33 -6.44 12.51 -19.95
N ARG A 34 -6.67 11.23 -20.29
CA ARG A 34 -7.13 10.22 -19.33
C ARG A 34 -6.11 9.95 -18.24
N LEU A 35 -4.83 9.93 -18.59
CA LEU A 35 -3.75 9.74 -17.61
C LEU A 35 -3.74 10.88 -16.59
N VAL A 36 -3.76 12.14 -17.06
CA VAL A 36 -3.78 13.32 -16.19
C VAL A 36 -5.06 13.38 -15.36
N ALA A 37 -6.22 13.13 -15.97
CA ALA A 37 -7.49 13.11 -15.25
C ALA A 37 -7.51 12.07 -14.12
N ARG A 38 -6.95 10.88 -14.36
CA ARG A 38 -6.82 9.82 -13.34
C ARG A 38 -5.89 10.22 -12.22
N ASP A 39 -4.74 10.83 -12.54
CA ASP A 39 -3.75 11.26 -11.56
C ASP A 39 -4.33 12.35 -10.64
N VAL A 40 -4.99 13.36 -11.22
CA VAL A 40 -5.57 14.48 -10.45
C VAL A 40 -6.83 14.06 -9.67
N SER A 41 -7.62 13.11 -10.20
CA SER A 41 -8.84 12.66 -9.51
C SER A 41 -8.58 11.60 -8.44
N ALA A 42 -7.43 10.91 -8.49
CA ALA A 42 -7.12 9.92 -7.47
C ALA A 42 -6.87 10.66 -6.14
N PRO A 43 -7.64 10.35 -5.07
CA PRO A 43 -7.22 10.77 -3.75
C PRO A 43 -5.82 10.21 -3.55
N ARG A 44 -4.86 11.07 -3.18
CA ARG A 44 -3.47 10.69 -2.95
C ARG A 44 -3.48 9.47 -2.03
N LYS A 45 -3.34 8.27 -2.60
CA LYS A 45 -3.16 7.07 -1.81
C LYS A 45 -1.83 7.31 -1.15
N LEU A 46 -1.88 7.74 0.11
CA LEU A 46 -0.84 7.45 1.05
C LEU A 46 -0.70 5.94 0.96
N ASN A 47 0.29 5.49 0.18
CA ASN A 47 0.80 4.13 0.25
C ASN A 47 1.51 4.04 1.60
N ASP A 48 0.74 4.21 2.68
CA ASP A 48 1.18 3.87 4.00
C ASP A 48 1.19 2.34 4.03
N PRO A 49 2.37 1.70 4.08
CA PRO A 49 2.47 0.25 4.13
C PRO A 49 1.68 -0.35 5.32
N SER A 50 1.32 0.47 6.32
CA SER A 50 0.43 0.10 7.43
C SER A 50 -0.97 -0.34 6.98
N VAL A 51 -1.45 0.09 5.79
CA VAL A 51 -2.79 -0.29 5.28
C VAL A 51 -2.78 -1.67 4.61
N LEU A 52 -1.64 -2.10 4.06
CA LEU A 52 -1.49 -3.43 3.45
C LEU A 52 -1.35 -4.54 4.49
N PHE A 53 -0.84 -4.19 5.67
CA PHE A 53 -0.81 -5.06 6.83
C PHE A 53 -1.81 -4.55 7.86
N ALA A 54 -3.09 -4.91 7.72
CA ALA A 54 -4.10 -4.77 8.77
C ALA A 54 -3.81 -5.67 10.00
N LEU A 55 -2.55 -5.75 10.43
CA LEU A 55 -2.04 -6.50 11.55
C LEU A 55 -1.82 -5.60 12.79
N GLY A 56 -2.01 -4.28 12.65
CA GLY A 56 -1.77 -3.30 13.73
C GLY A 56 -3.01 -2.73 14.43
N ALA A 57 -4.23 -3.00 13.95
CA ALA A 57 -5.45 -2.42 14.52
C ALA A 57 -6.20 -3.35 15.49
N SER A 58 -5.50 -4.29 16.14
CA SER A 58 -6.06 -5.00 17.29
C SER A 58 -5.95 -4.08 18.51
N GLY A 59 -6.98 -3.26 18.76
CA GLY A 59 -7.01 -2.28 19.86
C GLY A 59 -7.02 -2.87 21.28
N GLY A 60 -6.58 -4.11 21.47
CA GLY A 60 -6.63 -4.86 22.72
C GLY A 60 -5.31 -5.03 23.46
N SER A 61 -4.14 -4.93 22.79
CA SER A 61 -2.82 -4.99 23.44
C SER A 61 -1.73 -4.45 22.52
N ASP A 62 -0.85 -3.59 23.03
CA ASP A 62 0.35 -3.16 22.31
C ASP A 62 1.42 -4.25 22.50
N VAL A 63 1.33 -5.29 21.67
CA VAL A 63 2.27 -6.42 21.72
C VAL A 63 3.71 -5.96 21.49
N ALA A 64 3.96 -4.82 20.82
CA ALA A 64 5.32 -4.33 20.59
C ALA A 64 5.96 -3.81 21.88
N GLN A 65 5.19 -3.16 22.75
CA GLN A 65 5.64 -2.66 24.05
C GLN A 65 5.58 -3.72 25.17
N GLU A 66 4.60 -4.63 25.11
CA GLU A 66 4.29 -5.54 26.22
C GLU A 66 4.82 -6.97 26.04
N LYS A 67 5.58 -7.26 24.96
CA LYS A 67 6.00 -8.63 24.60
C LYS A 67 6.72 -9.36 25.74
N ASP A 68 7.58 -8.67 26.49
CA ASP A 68 8.45 -9.30 27.48
C ASP A 68 7.61 -9.78 28.68
N GLU A 69 6.61 -8.99 29.07
CA GLU A 69 5.65 -9.37 30.10
C GLU A 69 4.76 -10.54 29.63
N MET A 70 4.29 -10.50 28.39
CA MET A 70 3.44 -11.56 27.82
C MET A 70 4.19 -12.90 27.76
N VAL A 71 5.45 -12.88 27.31
CA VAL A 71 6.34 -14.05 27.30
C VAL A 71 6.63 -14.53 28.73
N GLY A 72 6.89 -13.60 29.66
CA GLY A 72 7.09 -13.92 31.07
C GLY A 72 5.89 -14.63 31.70
N ARG A 73 4.67 -14.13 31.45
CA ARG A 73 3.41 -14.76 31.90
C ARG A 73 3.22 -16.16 31.30
N ALA A 74 3.55 -16.35 30.02
CA ALA A 74 3.45 -17.65 29.36
C ALA A 74 4.39 -18.69 30.00
N PHE A 75 5.64 -18.32 30.28
CA PHE A 75 6.59 -19.21 30.96
C PHE A 75 6.21 -19.49 32.42
N ALA A 76 5.71 -18.48 33.14
CA ALA A 76 5.23 -18.66 34.51
C ALA A 76 4.04 -19.63 34.57
N ALA A 77 3.05 -19.47 33.68
CA ALA A 77 1.90 -20.35 33.58
C ALA A 77 2.30 -21.80 33.20
N ALA A 78 3.24 -21.96 32.28
CA ALA A 78 3.76 -23.28 31.89
C ALA A 78 4.48 -23.98 33.05
N ARG A 79 5.29 -23.24 33.82
CA ARG A 79 5.98 -23.77 35.01
C ARG A 79 4.99 -24.17 36.11
N GLY A 80 3.95 -23.37 36.36
CA GLY A 80 2.88 -23.69 37.31
C GLY A 80 2.14 -24.98 36.95
N ARG A 81 1.71 -25.12 35.68
CA ARG A 81 1.05 -26.34 35.18
C ARG A 81 1.93 -27.59 35.32
N ARG A 82 3.23 -27.46 35.09
CA ARG A 82 4.18 -28.58 35.22
C ARG A 82 4.42 -29.01 36.66
N ARG A 83 4.26 -28.10 37.62
CA ARG A 83 4.42 -28.37 39.06
C ARG A 83 3.19 -29.08 39.64
N LEU A 84 1.99 -28.72 39.17
CA LEU A 84 0.72 -29.40 39.51
C LEU A 84 0.63 -30.83 38.96
N LYS A 85 1.26 -31.12 37.81
CA LYS A 85 1.26 -32.44 37.18
C LYS A 85 2.27 -33.45 37.80
N ARG A 86 3.05 -33.00 38.79
CA ARG A 86 4.09 -33.78 39.48
C ARG A 86 3.77 -34.02 40.97
N SER A 87 2.57 -33.63 41.41
CA SER A 87 2.05 -33.89 42.76
C SER A 87 1.02 -35.01 42.72
#